data_AF-A0A839Z849-F1
#
_entry.id   AF-A0A839Z849-F1
#
_cell.length_a   1.000
_cell.length_b   1.000
_cell.length_c   1.000
_cell.angle_alpha   90.00
_cell.angle_beta   90.00
_cell.angle_gamma   90.00
#
_symmetry.space_group_name_H-M   'P 1'
#
loop_
_entity.id
_entity.type
_entity.pdbx_description
1 polymer ?
#
loop_
_entity_poly.entity_id
_entity_poly.type
_entity_poly.pdbx_seq_one_letter_code
_entity_poly.pdbx_strand_id
1 'polypeptide(L)'
;MRGAKALYVQARVGGEGGGERTFVGRMAWALVQLVQAGDRGITPITHPAPRTSHYILRLRQEGLAIETIEEPHSGAFSGHHARYVLRTAVTILAQGGVMAPPSAPLPAGAALPYVRGGAR
;
A
#
# COMPACT_ATOMS: atom_id res chain seq x y z
N MET A 1 -17.29 21.64 5.65
CA MET A 1 -17.06 20.23 6.03
C MET A 1 -15.55 20.00 6.03
N ARG A 2 -14.95 19.52 7.13
CA ARG A 2 -13.52 19.13 7.10
C ARG A 2 -13.41 17.93 6.17
N GLY A 3 -12.58 18.03 5.13
CA GLY A 3 -12.36 16.95 4.17
C GLY A 3 -11.99 15.66 4.89
N ALA A 4 -12.39 14.52 4.32
CA ALA A 4 -12.12 13.23 4.92
C ALA A 4 -10.60 13.06 5.12
N LYS A 5 -10.18 12.75 6.35
CA LYS A 5 -8.76 12.54 6.66
C LYS A 5 -8.23 11.40 5.81
N ALA A 6 -7.03 11.54 5.26
CA ALA A 6 -6.34 10.45 4.56
C ALA A 6 -6.21 9.23 5.50
N LEU A 7 -6.27 8.03 4.92
CA LEU A 7 -6.07 6.77 5.66
C LEU A 7 -4.81 6.87 6.54
N TYR A 8 -4.93 6.50 7.80
CA TYR A 8 -3.81 6.38 8.71
C TYR A 8 -3.91 5.11 9.54
N VAL A 9 -2.76 4.61 9.96
CA VAL A 9 -2.61 3.43 10.80
C VAL A 9 -1.54 3.72 11.83
N GLN A 10 -1.90 3.62 13.12
CA GLN A 10 -0.94 3.59 14.21
C GLN A 10 -0.67 2.12 14.54
N ALA A 11 0.61 1.74 14.59
CA ALA A 11 0.99 0.36 14.80
C ALA A 11 2.24 0.26 15.68
N ARG A 12 2.29 -0.81 16.48
CA ARG A 12 3.49 -1.23 17.19
C ARG A 12 4.31 -2.16 16.29
N VAL A 13 5.59 -1.87 16.12
CA VAL A 13 6.50 -2.59 15.22
C VAL A 13 7.61 -3.25 16.04
N GLY A 14 7.72 -4.58 15.95
CA GLY A 14 8.73 -5.37 16.68
C GLY A 14 8.19 -6.15 17.88
N GLY A 15 6.89 -6.46 17.92
CA GLY A 15 6.27 -7.22 19.02
C GLY A 15 5.96 -6.37 20.27
N GLU A 16 5.86 -7.02 21.43
CA GLU A 16 5.39 -6.39 22.68
C GLU A 16 6.28 -5.24 23.17
N GLY A 17 7.61 -5.34 22.97
CA GLY A 17 8.57 -4.26 23.25
C GLY A 17 8.85 -3.34 22.05
N GLY A 18 8.05 -3.45 20.98
CA GLY A 18 8.25 -2.69 19.74
C GLY A 18 7.90 -1.21 19.85
N GLY A 19 8.50 -0.40 18.98
CA GLY A 19 8.21 1.04 18.89
C GLY A 19 6.89 1.32 18.17
N GLU A 20 6.17 2.35 18.60
CA GLU A 20 4.94 2.81 17.94
C GLU A 20 5.24 3.76 16.78
N ARG A 21 4.57 3.56 15.65
CA ARG A 21 4.72 4.39 14.45
C ARG A 21 3.37 4.68 13.82
N THR A 22 3.28 5.80 13.12
CA THR A 22 2.10 6.17 12.32
C THR A 22 2.42 6.12 10.84
N PHE A 23 1.64 5.34 10.09
CA PHE A 23 1.69 5.21 8.65
C PHE A 23 0.50 5.94 8.05
N VAL A 24 0.65 6.51 6.85
CA VAL A 24 -0.41 7.28 6.18
C VAL A 24 -0.58 6.88 4.72
N GLY A 25 -1.77 7.14 4.17
CA GLY A 25 -2.13 6.93 2.78
C GLY A 25 -1.89 5.49 2.32
N ARG A 26 -1.21 5.34 1.18
CA ARG A 26 -0.98 4.02 0.56
C ARG A 26 0.01 3.15 1.32
N MET A 27 0.87 3.76 2.15
CA MET A 27 1.75 3.02 3.05
C MET A 27 0.95 2.39 4.19
N ALA A 28 -0.01 3.13 4.76
CA ALA A 28 -0.96 2.61 5.75
C ALA A 28 -1.79 1.45 5.17
N TRP A 29 -2.32 1.63 3.95
CA TRP A 29 -3.03 0.57 3.25
C TRP A 29 -2.16 -0.69 3.08
N ALA A 30 -0.94 -0.55 2.55
CA ALA A 30 -0.05 -1.69 2.31
C ALA A 30 0.27 -2.45 3.61
N LEU A 31 0.49 -1.72 4.72
CA LEU A 31 0.71 -2.34 6.03
C LEU A 31 -0.49 -3.17 6.49
N VAL A 32 -1.71 -2.64 6.34
CA VAL A 32 -2.94 -3.36 6.72
C VAL A 32 -3.11 -4.62 5.89
N GLN A 33 -2.90 -4.54 4.57
CA GLN A 33 -3.01 -5.72 3.70
C GLN A 33 -1.99 -6.79 4.07
N LEU A 34 -0.75 -6.40 4.38
CA LEU A 34 0.29 -7.32 4.83
C LEU A 34 -0.06 -8.00 6.16
N VAL A 35 -0.52 -7.24 7.16
CA VAL A 35 -0.92 -7.78 8.47
C VAL A 35 -2.12 -8.73 8.32
N GLN A 36 -3.12 -8.38 7.51
CA GLN A 36 -4.29 -9.23 7.27
C GLN A 36 -3.96 -10.50 6.48
N ALA A 37 -3.02 -10.42 5.54
CA ALA A 37 -2.58 -11.59 4.78
C ALA A 37 -1.76 -12.57 5.64
N GLY A 38 -1.02 -12.06 6.63
CA GLY A 38 -0.10 -12.84 7.43
C GLY A 38 0.94 -13.53 6.56
N ASP A 39 1.25 -14.79 6.86
CA ASP A 39 2.22 -15.60 6.11
C ASP A 39 1.82 -15.87 4.66
N ARG A 40 0.54 -15.69 4.29
CA ARG A 40 0.12 -15.79 2.89
C ARG A 40 0.72 -14.66 2.04
N GLY A 41 1.03 -13.52 2.64
CA GLY A 41 1.54 -12.35 1.94
C GLY A 41 0.59 -11.75 0.92
N ILE A 42 1.06 -10.72 0.22
CA ILE A 42 0.30 -10.03 -0.83
C ILE A 42 1.07 -10.06 -2.16
N THR A 43 0.35 -10.20 -3.26
CA THR A 43 0.86 -10.06 -4.62
C THR A 43 0.15 -8.91 -5.33
N PRO A 44 0.80 -8.21 -6.28
CA PRO A 44 0.14 -7.27 -7.18
C PRO A 44 -1.08 -7.85 -7.91
N ILE A 45 -1.17 -9.18 -8.05
CA ILE A 45 -2.30 -9.87 -8.69
C ILE A 45 -3.55 -9.86 -7.81
N THR A 46 -3.44 -10.28 -6.55
CA THR A 46 -4.61 -10.40 -5.64
C THR A 46 -4.93 -9.08 -4.94
N HIS A 47 -3.95 -8.20 -4.79
CA HIS A 47 -4.10 -6.89 -4.14
C HIS A 47 -3.52 -5.79 -5.03
N PRO A 48 -4.19 -5.48 -6.15
CA PRO A 48 -3.68 -4.52 -7.11
C PRO A 48 -3.66 -3.11 -6.53
N ALA A 49 -2.48 -2.50 -6.55
CA ALA A 49 -2.30 -1.08 -6.27
C ALA A 49 -1.22 -0.50 -7.19
N PRO A 50 -1.36 0.76 -7.64
CA PRO A 50 -0.30 1.43 -8.37
C PRO A 50 0.99 1.41 -7.54
N ARG A 51 2.09 0.91 -8.09
CA ARG A 51 3.42 0.92 -7.45
C ARG A 51 3.49 0.20 -6.09
N THR A 52 2.85 -0.96 -5.92
CA THR A 52 2.96 -1.77 -4.69
C THR A 52 4.39 -1.90 -4.17
N SER A 53 5.35 -2.16 -5.07
CA SER A 53 6.78 -2.25 -4.75
C SER A 53 7.35 -1.01 -4.05
N HIS A 54 6.87 0.19 -4.38
CA HIS A 54 7.27 1.42 -3.72
C HIS A 54 6.78 1.48 -2.27
N TYR A 55 5.54 1.04 -1.99
CA TYR A 55 5.02 1.03 -0.62
C TYR A 55 5.77 0.02 0.24
N ILE A 56 6.10 -1.15 -0.31
CA ILE A 56 6.95 -2.14 0.35
C ILE A 56 8.34 -1.59 0.64
N LEU A 57 8.97 -0.90 -0.32
CA LEU A 57 10.26 -0.24 -0.12
C LEU A 57 10.19 0.78 1.04
N ARG A 58 9.15 1.62 1.07
CA ARG A 58 8.96 2.60 2.15
C ARG A 58 8.76 1.93 3.51
N LEU A 59 7.98 0.86 3.59
CA LEU A 59 7.83 0.09 4.84
C LEU A 59 9.14 -0.53 5.30
N ARG A 60 9.98 -1.04 4.38
CA ARG A 60 11.32 -1.53 4.72
C ARG A 60 12.23 -0.42 5.25
N GLN A 61 12.15 0.78 4.69
CA GLN A 61 12.87 1.96 5.20
C GLN A 61 12.42 2.35 6.62
N GLU A 62 11.17 2.03 6.99
CA GLU A 62 10.66 2.15 8.36
C GLU A 62 11.07 0.99 9.28
N GLY A 63 11.96 0.09 8.82
CA GLY A 63 12.50 -1.00 9.63
C GLY A 63 11.64 -2.26 9.66
N LEU A 64 10.62 -2.37 8.80
CA LEU A 64 9.84 -3.61 8.68
C LEU A 64 10.59 -4.62 7.80
N ALA A 65 10.87 -5.79 8.34
CA ALA A 65 11.30 -6.95 7.59
C ALA A 65 10.11 -7.49 6.78
N ILE A 66 10.19 -7.31 5.46
CA ILE A 66 9.23 -7.83 4.48
C ILE A 66 10.03 -8.65 3.49
N GLU A 67 9.75 -9.95 3.43
CA GLU A 67 10.34 -10.86 2.47
C GLU A 67 9.72 -10.68 1.09
N THR A 68 10.52 -10.85 0.04
CA THR A 68 10.02 -10.99 -1.34
C THR A 68 10.21 -12.44 -1.75
N ILE A 69 9.12 -13.14 -2.04
CA ILE A 69 9.12 -14.46 -2.66
C ILE A 69 8.79 -14.26 -4.15
N GLU A 70 9.56 -14.88 -5.02
CA GLU A 70 9.31 -14.84 -6.46
C GLU A 70 8.34 -15.95 -6.85
N GLU A 71 7.17 -15.57 -7.39
CA GLU A 71 6.13 -16.50 -7.79
C GLU A 71 5.95 -16.50 -9.32
N PRO A 72 6.09 -17.66 -9.98
CA PRO A 72 5.78 -17.76 -11.40
C PRO A 72 4.28 -17.59 -11.64
N HIS A 73 3.92 -16.96 -12.77
CA HIS A 73 2.55 -16.92 -13.27
C HIS A 73 2.50 -17.34 -14.74
N SER A 74 1.44 -18.07 -15.10
CA SER A 74 1.20 -18.58 -16.46
C SER A 74 0.23 -17.67 -17.24
N GLY A 75 0.07 -17.96 -18.54
CA GLY A 75 -0.86 -17.26 -19.44
C GLY A 75 -0.15 -16.63 -20.63
N ALA A 76 -0.88 -15.86 -21.43
CA ALA A 76 -0.34 -15.17 -22.61
C ALA A 76 0.79 -14.17 -22.27
N PHE A 77 0.81 -13.70 -21.02
CA PHE A 77 1.87 -12.89 -20.44
C PHE A 77 2.47 -13.65 -19.26
N SER A 78 3.19 -14.74 -19.53
CA SER A 78 3.86 -15.52 -18.49
C SER A 78 5.08 -14.77 -17.95
N GLY A 79 5.39 -14.98 -16.67
CA GLY A 79 6.54 -14.34 -16.03
C GLY A 79 6.60 -14.64 -14.54
N HIS A 80 7.31 -13.81 -13.81
CA HIS A 80 7.42 -13.88 -12.37
C HIS A 80 6.92 -12.59 -11.74
N HIS A 81 6.33 -12.71 -10.57
CA HIS A 81 5.90 -11.57 -9.78
C HIS A 81 6.27 -11.76 -8.31
N ALA A 82 6.34 -10.64 -7.60
CA ALA A 82 6.66 -10.67 -6.18
C ALA A 82 5.42 -11.00 -5.34
N ARG A 83 5.60 -11.91 -4.37
CA ARG A 83 4.79 -12.02 -3.17
C ARG A 83 5.54 -11.41 -2.00
N TYR A 84 4.89 -10.49 -1.29
CA TYR A 84 5.46 -9.81 -0.14
C TYR A 84 4.89 -10.40 1.14
N VAL A 85 5.76 -10.90 2.02
CA VAL A 85 5.36 -11.50 3.30
C VAL A 85 5.95 -10.68 4.43
N LEU A 86 5.10 -10.21 5.36
CA LEU A 86 5.54 -9.48 6.54
C LEU A 86 6.15 -10.45 7.55
N ARG A 87 7.41 -10.21 7.92
CA ARG A 87 8.14 -11.02 8.91
C ARG A 87 8.27 -10.33 10.25
N THR A 88 8.28 -8.99 10.27
CA THR A 88 8.22 -8.23 11.51
C THR A 88 6.85 -8.36 12.17
N ALA A 89 6.83 -8.71 13.46
CA ALA A 89 5.61 -8.68 14.25
C ALA A 89 5.07 -7.24 14.34
N VAL A 90 3.85 -7.04 13.87
CA VAL A 90 3.16 -5.74 13.88
C VAL A 90 1.79 -5.89 14.54
N THR A 91 1.47 -5.00 15.48
CA THR A 91 0.14 -4.89 16.07
C THR A 91 -0.49 -3.57 15.67
N ILE A 92 -1.67 -3.60 15.05
CA ILE A 92 -2.42 -2.38 14.72
C ILE A 92 -3.08 -1.86 16.01
N LEU A 93 -2.78 -0.61 16.37
CA LEU A 93 -3.30 0.05 17.58
C LEU A 93 -4.51 0.93 17.26
N ALA A 94 -4.47 1.62 16.12
CA ALA A 94 -5.59 2.42 15.64
C ALA A 94 -5.55 2.53 14.11
N GLN A 95 -6.73 2.63 13.51
CA GLN A 95 -6.90 2.85 12.07
C GLN A 95 -8.05 3.84 11.85
N GLY A 96 -7.89 4.76 10.90
CA GLY A 96 -8.96 5.69 10.55
C GLY A 96 -8.68 6.47 9.26
N GLY A 97 -9.60 7.38 8.92
CA GLY A 97 -9.57 8.09 7.65
C GLY A 97 -10.09 7.24 6.48
N VAL A 98 -10.14 7.84 5.30
CA VAL A 98 -10.51 7.15 4.06
C VAL A 98 -9.31 7.16 3.11
N MET A 99 -9.12 6.06 2.39
CA MET A 99 -8.39 6.13 1.13
C MET A 99 -9.32 6.90 0.19
N ALA A 100 -8.93 8.09 -0.26
CA ALA A 100 -9.79 8.91 -1.12
C ALA A 100 -10.33 8.02 -2.25
N PRO A 101 -11.66 7.93 -2.42
CA PRO A 101 -12.21 7.14 -3.50
C PRO A 101 -11.66 7.66 -4.83
N PRO A 102 -11.54 6.82 -5.86
CA PRO A 102 -11.29 7.34 -7.19
C PRO A 102 -12.31 8.44 -7.46
N SER A 103 -11.87 9.58 -7.99
CA SER A 103 -12.79 10.61 -8.48
C SER A 103 -13.82 9.94 -9.39
N ALA A 104 -15.07 10.40 -9.34
CA ALA A 104 -16.10 9.88 -10.22
C ALA A 104 -15.57 9.87 -11.67
N PRO A 105 -15.80 8.78 -12.43
CA PRO A 105 -15.37 8.73 -13.82
C PRO A 105 -15.95 9.92 -14.56
N LEU A 106 -15.12 10.62 -15.31
CA LEU A 106 -15.60 11.66 -16.20
C LEU A 106 -16.45 11.01 -17.31
N PRO A 107 -17.51 11.68 -17.79
CA PRO A 107 -18.28 11.16 -18.91
C PRO A 107 -17.37 11.00 -20.13
N ALA A 108 -17.65 9.98 -20.94
CA ALA A 108 -16.96 9.78 -22.20
C ALA A 108 -17.06 11.05 -23.06
N GLY A 109 -15.94 11.55 -23.57
CA GLY A 109 -15.87 12.79 -24.36
C GLY A 109 -15.74 14.07 -23.54
N ALA A 110 -15.70 14.01 -22.20
CA ALA A 110 -15.35 15.17 -21.40
C ALA A 110 -13.94 15.68 -21.75
N ALA A 111 -13.82 16.97 -22.01
CA ALA A 111 -12.51 17.60 -22.21
C ALA A 111 -11.68 17.49 -20.92
N LEU A 112 -10.52 16.84 -21.00
CA LEU A 112 -9.48 16.89 -19.97
C LEU A 112 -8.56 18.06 -20.29
N PRO A 113 -8.65 19.21 -19.60
CA PRO A 113 -7.71 20.30 -19.83
C PRO A 113 -6.32 19.85 -19.36
N TYR A 114 -5.46 19.44 -20.29
CA TYR A 114 -4.03 19.27 -20.01
C TYR A 114 -3.39 20.66 -19.98
N VAL A 115 -3.29 21.24 -18.79
CA VAL A 115 -2.52 22.47 -18.60
C VAL A 115 -1.07 22.08 -18.36
N ARG A 116 -0.20 22.32 -19.34
CA ARG A 116 1.25 22.24 -19.15
C ARG A 116 1.63 23.34 -18.16
N GLY A 117 1.90 22.98 -16.90
CA GLY A 117 2.44 23.93 -15.92
C GLY A 117 3.69 24.60 -16.49
N GLY A 118 3.66 25.94 -16.57
CA GLY A 118 4.69 26.74 -17.21
C GLY A 118 6.08 26.49 -16.64
N ALA A 119 7.07 26.47 -17.52
CA ALA A 119 8.47 26.53 -17.15
C ALA A 119 8.70 27.75 -16.23
N ARG A 120 9.34 27.51 -15.09
CA ARG A 120 10.02 28.58 -14.35
C ARG A 120 11.32 28.91 -15.03
#